data_AF-A0A3N9RMS6-F1
#
_entry.id   AF-A0A3N9RMS6-F1
#
_cell.length_a   1.000
_cell.length_b   1.000
_cell.length_c   1.000
_cell.angle_alpha   90.00
_cell.angle_beta   90.00
_cell.angle_gamma   90.00
#
_symmetry.space_group_name_H-M   'P 1'
#
loop_
_entity.id
_entity.type
_entity.pdbx_description
1 polymer ?
#
loop_
_entity_poly.entity_id
_entity_poly.type
_entity_poly.pdbx_seq_one_letter_code
_entity_poly.pdbx_strand_id
1 'polypeptide(L)'
;MICGTACSASPINWRTPVAKWPYNTQAWQKLRKVKLQRDPLCEDCQGAGRMRVASVVDHRKAISQGGHPFPDLDSLASLCAACHNAKTARGAEAGAVRTSKPRKGCNADGIPLDRRHPWSPASRRNIRNT
;
A
#
# COMPACT_ATOMS: atom_id res chain seq x y z
N MET A 1 41.36 -17.55 39.64
CA MET A 1 40.20 -16.65 39.47
C MET A 1 39.68 -16.82 38.05
N ILE A 2 38.43 -17.30 37.95
CA ILE A 2 37.41 -17.18 36.88
C ILE A 2 37.91 -17.01 35.42
N CYS A 3 37.82 -18.04 34.59
CA CYS A 3 36.65 -18.51 33.84
C CYS A 3 36.76 -18.06 32.37
N GLY A 4 37.33 -18.94 31.55
CA GLY A 4 37.28 -18.83 30.09
C GLY A 4 35.94 -19.37 29.62
N THR A 5 34.99 -18.48 29.35
CA THR A 5 33.71 -18.85 28.76
C THR A 5 33.79 -18.65 27.26
N ALA A 6 33.93 -19.75 26.52
CA ALA A 6 33.72 -19.76 25.08
C ALA A 6 32.29 -19.28 24.79
N CYS A 7 32.16 -18.19 24.04
CA CYS A 7 30.89 -17.75 23.49
C CYS A 7 30.44 -18.76 22.44
N SER A 8 29.57 -19.68 22.82
CA SER A 8 28.85 -20.55 21.89
C SER A 8 27.89 -19.71 21.05
N ALA A 9 28.33 -19.27 19.87
CA ALA A 9 27.45 -18.64 18.88
C ALA A 9 26.45 -19.70 18.36
N SER A 10 25.23 -19.69 18.89
CA SER A 10 24.13 -20.46 18.30
C SER A 10 23.91 -19.99 16.85
N PRO A 11 23.69 -20.91 15.89
CA PRO A 11 23.47 -20.53 14.50
C PRO A 11 22.16 -19.76 14.40
N ILE A 12 22.26 -18.49 14.04
CA ILE A 12 21.12 -17.62 13.76
C ILE A 12 20.42 -18.21 12.53
N ASN A 13 19.31 -18.94 12.73
CA ASN A 13 18.50 -19.47 11.65
C ASN A 13 17.74 -18.31 11.00
N TRP A 14 18.35 -17.66 10.01
CA TRP A 14 17.84 -16.52 9.24
C TRP A 14 16.69 -16.87 8.28
N ARG A 15 16.04 -18.04 8.43
CA ARG A 15 14.98 -18.52 7.52
C ARG A 15 13.99 -17.39 7.20
N THR A 16 14.12 -16.86 5.99
CA THR A 16 13.31 -15.76 5.50
C THR A 16 11.85 -16.21 5.52
N PRO A 17 10.93 -15.44 6.12
CA PRO A 17 9.53 -15.82 6.11
C PRO A 17 9.05 -15.90 4.66
N VAL A 18 8.63 -17.10 4.24
CA VAL A 18 7.95 -17.29 2.96
C VAL A 18 6.72 -16.40 2.92
N ALA A 19 6.47 -15.76 1.77
CA ALA A 19 5.31 -14.92 1.58
C ALA A 19 4.04 -15.68 1.98
N LYS A 20 3.18 -15.05 2.79
CA LYS A 20 1.95 -15.69 3.28
C LYS A 20 1.01 -16.00 2.11
N TRP A 21 0.25 -17.08 2.20
CA TRP A 21 -0.87 -17.34 1.31
C TRP A 21 -1.82 -16.13 1.29
N PRO A 22 -2.35 -15.69 0.14
CA PRO A 22 -2.26 -16.28 -1.21
C PRO A 22 -1.07 -15.77 -2.06
N TYR A 23 -0.23 -14.89 -1.53
CA TYR A 23 0.79 -14.17 -2.30
C TYR A 23 1.93 -15.06 -2.81
N ASN A 24 2.14 -16.22 -2.19
CA ASN A 24 3.11 -17.24 -2.62
C ASN A 24 2.58 -18.19 -3.71
N THR A 25 1.32 -18.07 -4.13
CA THR A 25 0.73 -18.99 -5.11
C THR A 25 1.06 -18.61 -6.55
N GLN A 26 1.16 -19.62 -7.44
CA GLN A 26 1.36 -19.38 -8.87
C GLN A 26 0.18 -18.62 -9.50
N ALA A 27 -1.04 -18.87 -9.03
CA ALA A 27 -2.24 -18.14 -9.45
C ALA A 27 -2.08 -16.63 -9.22
N TRP A 28 -1.63 -16.23 -8.03
CA TRP A 28 -1.34 -14.83 -7.73
C TRP A 28 -0.23 -14.26 -8.60
N GLN A 29 0.86 -14.99 -8.82
CA GLN A 29 1.96 -14.53 -9.67
C GLN A 29 1.52 -14.26 -11.11
N LYS A 30 0.69 -15.15 -11.69
CA LYS A 30 0.10 -14.97 -13.02
C LYS A 30 -0.81 -13.74 -13.07
N LEU A 31 -1.73 -13.64 -12.12
CA LEU A 31 -2.68 -12.53 -12.03
C LEU A 31 -1.97 -11.19 -11.82
N ARG A 32 -0.93 -11.14 -10.99
CA ARG A 32 -0.05 -9.97 -10.83
C ARG A 32 0.60 -9.57 -12.15
N LYS A 33 1.14 -10.53 -12.92
CA LYS A 33 1.77 -10.25 -14.21
C LYS A 33 0.76 -9.66 -15.20
N VAL A 34 -0.42 -10.26 -15.32
CA VAL A 34 -1.49 -9.77 -16.20
C VAL A 34 -1.92 -8.36 -15.82
N LYS A 35 -2.13 -8.09 -14.53
CA LYS A 35 -2.52 -6.75 -14.06
C LYS A 35 -1.47 -5.69 -14.36
N LEU A 36 -0.18 -5.99 -14.14
CA LEU A 36 0.90 -5.04 -14.46
C LEU A 36 1.12 -4.85 -15.96
N GLN A 37 0.79 -5.85 -16.79
CA GLN A 37 0.82 -5.70 -18.25
C GLN A 37 -0.33 -4.84 -18.76
N ARG A 38 -1.54 -5.01 -18.22
CA ARG A 38 -2.72 -4.20 -18.57
C ARG A 38 -2.55 -2.76 -18.09
N ASP A 39 -2.15 -2.60 -16.83
CA ASP A 39 -2.07 -1.31 -16.15
C ASP A 39 -0.64 -1.11 -15.60
N PRO A 40 0.31 -0.66 -16.45
CA PRO A 40 1.73 -0.53 -16.09
C PRO A 40 2.04 0.68 -15.21
N LEU A 41 1.07 1.59 -15.04
CA LEU A 41 1.23 2.82 -14.28
C LEU A 41 0.52 2.74 -12.93
N CYS A 42 1.05 3.49 -11.96
CA CYS A 42 0.49 3.59 -10.62
C CYS A 42 -0.80 4.43 -10.68
N GLU A 43 -1.94 3.79 -10.46
CA GLU A 43 -3.28 4.41 -10.52
C GLU A 43 -3.39 5.60 -9.56
N ASP A 44 -2.84 5.45 -8.36
CA ASP A 44 -2.79 6.48 -7.31
C ASP A 44 -1.92 7.69 -7.66
N CYS A 45 -0.95 7.51 -8.57
CA CYS A 45 -0.09 8.58 -9.05
C CYS A 45 -0.76 9.26 -10.24
N GLN A 46 -1.36 8.49 -11.15
CA GLN A 46 -2.12 9.01 -12.28
C GLN A 46 -3.26 9.93 -11.81
N GLY A 47 -4.03 9.52 -10.81
CA GLY A 47 -5.09 10.36 -10.22
C GLY A 47 -4.55 11.63 -9.53
N ALA A 48 -3.26 11.67 -9.20
CA ALA A 48 -2.59 12.86 -8.67
C ALA A 48 -1.82 13.65 -9.75
N GLY A 49 -1.99 13.33 -11.05
CA GLY A 49 -1.28 14.00 -12.13
C GLY A 49 0.18 13.60 -12.32
N ARG A 50 0.62 12.50 -11.69
CA ARG A 50 2.01 12.02 -11.72
C ARG A 50 2.11 10.72 -12.49
N MET A 51 3.07 10.63 -13.40
CA MET A 51 3.37 9.40 -14.13
C MET A 51 4.45 8.61 -13.39
N ARG A 52 4.07 7.47 -12.81
CA ARG A 52 5.00 6.57 -12.13
C ARG A 52 4.67 5.12 -12.47
N VAL A 53 5.68 4.32 -12.77
CA VAL A 53 5.53 2.89 -13.06
C VAL A 53 5.03 2.15 -11.81
N ALA A 54 4.06 1.25 -12.01
CA ALA A 54 3.59 0.35 -10.97
C ALA A 54 4.60 -0.79 -10.76
N SER A 55 4.91 -1.07 -9.50
CA SER A 55 5.83 -2.14 -9.11
C SER A 55 5.13 -3.25 -8.33
N VAL A 56 3.96 -2.95 -7.76
CA VAL A 56 3.22 -3.84 -6.88
C VAL A 56 1.75 -3.84 -7.28
N VAL A 57 1.10 -4.98 -7.07
CA VAL A 57 -0.34 -5.15 -7.27
C VAL A 57 -0.94 -5.43 -5.91
N ASP A 58 -2.01 -4.71 -5.61
CA ASP A 58 -2.64 -4.75 -4.30
C ASP A 58 -4.15 -4.93 -4.42
N HIS A 59 -4.77 -5.57 -3.43
CA HIS A 59 -6.22 -5.73 -3.42
C HIS A 59 -6.87 -4.40 -3.04
N ARG A 60 -7.86 -3.93 -3.81
CA ARG A 60 -8.64 -2.74 -3.45
C ARG A 60 -9.39 -2.96 -2.13
N LYS A 61 -10.04 -4.12 -2.01
CA LYS A 61 -10.61 -4.62 -0.74
C LYS A 61 -9.64 -5.63 -0.15
N ALA A 62 -9.07 -5.30 1.01
CA ALA A 62 -8.08 -6.17 1.67
C ALA A 62 -8.67 -7.55 1.96
N ILE A 63 -7.85 -8.60 1.82
CA ILE A 63 -8.26 -10.00 2.13
C ILE A 63 -8.70 -10.11 3.60
N SER A 64 -8.02 -9.40 4.51
CA SER A 64 -8.39 -9.33 5.94
C SER A 64 -9.77 -8.74 6.20
N GLN A 65 -10.35 -8.01 5.23
CA GLN A 65 -11.69 -7.43 5.29
C GLN A 65 -12.71 -8.25 4.47
N GLY A 66 -12.39 -9.50 4.13
CA GLY A 66 -13.26 -10.36 3.31
C GLY A 66 -13.19 -10.02 1.82
N GLY A 67 -12.02 -9.61 1.33
CA GLY A 67 -11.73 -9.57 -0.11
C GLY A 67 -11.43 -10.97 -0.64
N HIS A 68 -11.82 -11.25 -1.88
CA HIS A 68 -11.49 -12.53 -2.53
C HIS A 68 -9.97 -12.60 -2.78
N PRO A 69 -9.30 -13.73 -2.52
CA PRO A 69 -7.84 -13.87 -2.70
C PRO A 69 -7.41 -13.73 -4.17
N PHE A 70 -8.25 -14.20 -5.10
CA PHE A 70 -8.02 -14.13 -6.55
C PHE A 70 -9.19 -13.42 -7.25
N PRO A 71 -9.32 -12.09 -7.11
CA PRO A 71 -10.46 -11.37 -7.67
C PRO A 71 -10.18 -11.00 -9.14
N ASP A 72 -11.19 -10.43 -9.81
CA ASP A 72 -11.02 -9.86 -11.15
C ASP A 72 -10.01 -8.70 -11.17
N LEU A 73 -9.46 -8.42 -12.35
CA LEU A 73 -8.42 -7.39 -12.53
C LEU A 73 -8.86 -6.02 -12.02
N ASP A 74 -10.14 -5.66 -12.14
CA ASP A 74 -10.65 -4.35 -11.71
C ASP A 74 -10.73 -4.21 -10.19
N SER A 75 -10.78 -5.33 -9.46
CA SER A 75 -10.72 -5.37 -7.99
C SER A 75 -9.28 -5.25 -7.44
N LEU A 76 -8.30 -5.19 -8.34
CA LEU A 76 -6.88 -5.00 -8.03
C LEU A 76 -6.46 -3.59 -8.42
N ALA A 77 -5.45 -3.08 -7.72
CA ALA A 77 -4.83 -1.79 -8.00
C ALA A 77 -3.36 -2.00 -8.36
N SER A 78 -2.93 -1.42 -9.48
CA SER A 78 -1.52 -1.30 -9.85
C SER A 78 -0.93 -0.08 -9.15
N LEU A 79 0.05 -0.29 -8.26
CA LEU A 79 0.61 0.77 -7.42
C LEU A 79 2.15 0.80 -7.49
N CYS A 80 2.73 1.97 -7.25
CA CYS A 80 4.15 2.07 -6.92
C CYS A 80 4.36 1.73 -5.43
N ALA A 81 5.58 1.30 -5.07
CA ALA A 81 5.91 0.95 -3.68
C ALA A 81 5.58 2.05 -2.65
N ALA A 82 5.76 3.32 -3.01
CA ALA A 82 5.45 4.43 -2.11
C ALA A 82 3.94 4.58 -1.85
N CYS A 83 3.11 4.46 -2.89
CA CYS A 83 1.66 4.53 -2.75
C CYS A 83 1.10 3.30 -2.05
N HIS A 84 1.65 2.12 -2.33
CA HIS A 84 1.30 0.88 -1.66
C HIS A 84 1.57 0.94 -0.16
N ASN A 85 2.80 1.28 0.26
CA ASN A 85 3.14 1.44 1.68
C ASN A 85 2.23 2.48 2.37
N ALA A 86 1.88 3.54 1.65
CA ALA A 86 1.02 4.60 2.15
C ALA A 86 -0.45 4.13 2.31
N LYS A 87 -0.93 3.23 1.43
CA LYS A 87 -2.23 2.55 1.59
C LYS A 87 -2.18 1.61 2.78
N THR A 88 -1.15 0.75 2.86
CA THR A 88 -0.95 -0.19 3.97
C THR A 88 -0.94 0.50 5.31
N ALA A 89 -0.16 1.58 5.47
CA ALA A 89 -0.08 2.34 6.71
C ALA A 89 -1.43 2.94 7.17
N ARG A 90 -2.39 3.15 6.26
CA ARG A 90 -3.72 3.68 6.56
C ARG A 90 -4.80 2.60 6.63
N GLY A 91 -4.52 1.43 6.08
CA GLY A 91 -5.45 0.31 6.02
C GLY A 91 -5.54 -0.46 7.32
N ALA A 92 -6.47 -1.41 7.37
CA ALA A 92 -6.62 -2.32 8.50
C ALA A 92 -5.37 -3.19 8.73
N GLU A 93 -4.59 -3.43 7.67
CA GLU A 93 -3.33 -4.19 7.70
C GLU A 93 -2.25 -3.58 8.59
N ALA A 94 -2.27 -2.27 8.86
CA ALA A 94 -1.31 -1.63 9.77
C ALA A 94 -1.59 -1.89 11.27
N GLY A 95 -2.77 -2.41 11.62
CA GLY A 95 -3.14 -2.69 13.01
C GLY A 95 -3.01 -1.47 13.92
N ALA A 96 -2.32 -1.64 15.06
CA ALA A 96 -2.11 -0.59 16.06
C ALA A 96 -1.25 0.60 15.56
N VAL A 97 -0.44 0.39 14.52
CA VAL A 97 0.46 1.41 13.95
C VAL A 97 -0.23 2.19 12.81
N ARG A 98 -1.55 2.05 12.65
CA ARG A 98 -2.31 2.75 11.62
C ARG A 98 -2.17 4.27 11.74
N THR A 99 -1.92 4.93 10.61
CA THR A 99 -1.84 6.39 10.55
C THR A 99 -3.15 7.00 10.05
N SER A 100 -3.70 7.93 10.83
CA SER A 100 -4.83 8.76 10.39
C SER A 100 -4.40 9.99 9.58
N LYS A 101 -3.09 10.14 9.33
CA LYS A 101 -2.55 11.30 8.62
C LYS A 101 -2.98 11.25 7.14
N PRO A 102 -3.53 12.35 6.59
CA PRO A 102 -3.97 12.40 5.20
C PRO A 102 -2.78 12.21 4.23
N ARG A 103 -3.07 11.90 2.96
CA ARG A 103 -2.05 11.91 1.90
C ARG A 103 -1.54 13.35 1.75
N LYS A 104 -0.23 13.52 1.88
CA LYS A 104 0.43 14.80 1.60
C LYS A 104 0.50 15.02 0.08
N GLY A 105 0.40 16.28 -0.33
CA GLY A 105 0.57 16.72 -1.72
C GLY A 105 -0.70 17.25 -2.38
N CYS A 106 -0.55 17.65 -3.64
CA CYS A 106 -1.63 18.16 -4.50
C CYS A 106 -1.81 17.24 -5.73
N ASN A 107 -2.95 17.37 -6.41
CA ASN A 107 -3.19 16.78 -7.73
C ASN A 107 -2.63 17.68 -8.87
N ALA A 108 -2.87 17.29 -10.12
CA ALA A 108 -2.46 18.07 -11.31
C ALA A 108 -2.96 19.51 -11.29
N ASP A 109 -4.19 19.73 -10.80
CA ASP A 109 -4.84 21.05 -10.74
C ASP A 109 -4.34 21.91 -9.57
N GLY A 110 -3.35 21.43 -8.81
CA GLY A 110 -2.84 22.12 -7.62
C GLY A 110 -3.73 21.99 -6.39
N ILE A 111 -4.79 21.20 -6.44
CA ILE A 111 -5.72 20.98 -5.33
C ILE A 111 -5.14 19.97 -4.33
N PRO A 112 -5.16 20.26 -3.02
CA PRO A 112 -4.65 19.34 -2.00
C PRO A 112 -5.44 18.02 -2.00
N LEU A 113 -4.72 16.89 -1.87
CA LEU A 113 -5.32 15.55 -1.78
C LEU A 113 -6.15 15.37 -0.50
N ASP A 114 -5.85 16.14 0.54
CA ASP A 114 -6.68 16.22 1.74
C ASP A 114 -7.89 17.14 1.52
N ARG A 115 -9.09 16.55 1.56
CA ARG A 115 -10.37 17.25 1.44
C ARG A 115 -10.60 18.28 2.54
N ARG A 116 -9.99 18.09 3.71
CA ARG A 116 -10.13 19.00 4.86
C ARG A 116 -9.08 20.11 4.87
N HIS A 117 -8.17 20.14 3.90
CA HIS A 117 -7.16 21.18 3.82
C HIS A 117 -7.84 22.55 3.65
N PRO A 118 -7.41 23.63 4.36
CA PRO A 118 -8.09 24.94 4.32
C PRO A 118 -8.24 25.55 2.91
N TRP A 119 -7.29 25.26 2.03
CA TRP A 119 -7.32 25.70 0.63
C TRP A 119 -8.03 24.70 -0.32
N SER A 120 -8.48 23.54 0.16
CA SER A 120 -9.31 22.64 -0.65
C SER A 120 -10.66 23.32 -0.97
N PRO A 121 -11.13 23.32 -2.23
CA PRO A 121 -12.47 23.81 -2.57
C PRO A 121 -13.57 22.99 -1.88
N ALA A 122 -13.27 21.76 -1.44
CA ALA A 122 -14.18 20.94 -0.65
C ALA A 122 -14.35 21.45 0.80
N SER A 123 -13.30 22.02 1.42
CA SER A 123 -13.39 22.54 2.80
C SER A 123 -14.17 23.86 2.87
N ARG A 124 -14.10 24.67 1.81
CA ARG A 124 -14.82 25.95 1.70
C ARG A 124 -16.35 25.84 1.64
N ARG A 125 -16.90 24.64 1.39
CA ARG A 125 -18.36 24.40 1.41
C ARG A 125 -18.93 24.30 2.83
N ASN A 126 -18.11 24.02 3.84
CA ASN A 126 -18.57 23.90 5.24
C ASN A 126 -18.66 25.23 6.00
N ILE A 127 -18.19 26.34 5.42
CA ILE A 127 -18.17 27.67 6.06
C ILE A 127 -19.29 28.61 5.56
N ARG A 128 -20.11 28.17 4.59
CA ARG A 128 -21.19 28.99 3.99
C ARG A 128 -22.59 28.55 4.39
N ASN A 129 -22.72 27.64 5.36
CA ASN A 129 -24.01 27.12 5.85
C ASN A 129 -24.13 27.31 7.36
N THR A 130 -23.77 28.49 7.84
CA THR A 130 -23.96 28.96 9.22
C THR A 130 -24.34 30.43 9.16
#